data_AF-A0A7V4FZN9-F1
#
_entry.id   AF-A0A7V4FZN9-F1
#
_cell.length_a   1.000
_cell.length_b   1.000
_cell.length_c   1.000
_cell.angle_alpha   90.00
_cell.angle_beta   90.00
_cell.angle_gamma   90.00
#
_symmetry.space_group_name_H-M   'P 1'
#
loop_
_entity.id
_entity.type
_entity.pdbx_description
1 polymer ?
#
loop_
_entity_poly.entity_id
_entity_poly.type
_entity_poly.pdbx_seq_one_letter_code
_entity_poly.pdbx_strand_id
1 'polypeptide(L)' 'MATKNTSKTSSTSKGAAKSAASPVSAKTATASVKAKTPYQPTHEEIAFRAFEIYQQEGGDAYENWLRAERELIARGPN' A
#
# COMPACT_ATOMS: atom_id res chain seq x y z
N MET A 1 14.56 39.33 -4.44
CA MET A 1 14.70 38.42 -5.61
C MET A 1 13.32 37.84 -5.91
N ALA A 2 12.71 38.25 -7.03
CA ALA A 2 11.55 37.58 -7.62
C ALA A 2 12.03 36.23 -8.22
N THR A 3 11.25 35.14 -8.22
CA THR A 3 10.29 34.87 -9.29
C THR A 3 9.11 33.99 -8.83
N LYS A 4 7.94 34.41 -9.31
CA LYS A 4 6.65 33.73 -9.35
C LYS A 4 6.63 32.91 -10.65
N ASN A 5 6.18 31.65 -10.66
CA ASN A 5 5.88 30.98 -11.93
C ASN A 5 4.60 30.14 -11.86
N THR A 6 3.56 30.72 -12.45
CA THR A 6 2.27 30.15 -12.82
C THR A 6 2.30 29.78 -14.31
N SER A 7 1.78 28.63 -14.70
CA SER A 7 1.42 28.31 -16.09
C SER A 7 0.48 27.10 -16.08
N LYS A 8 -0.83 27.23 -16.30
CA LYS A 8 -1.59 27.60 -17.51
C LYS A 8 -1.91 26.38 -18.38
N THR A 9 -3.18 25.97 -18.22
CA THR A 9 -4.19 25.41 -19.13
C THR A 9 -3.88 24.99 -20.58
N SER A 10 -4.79 24.10 -21.04
CA SER A 10 -5.20 23.71 -22.40
C SER A 10 -4.46 22.49 -22.98
N SER A 11 -5.12 21.47 -23.53
CA SER A 11 -6.11 21.58 -24.61
C SER A 11 -7.07 20.38 -24.76
N THR A 12 -8.24 20.74 -25.26
CA THR A 12 -9.39 20.00 -25.78
C THR A 12 -9.05 18.92 -26.81
N SER A 13 -9.78 17.79 -26.80
CA SER A 13 -10.22 17.15 -28.05
C SER A 13 -11.69 16.72 -27.95
N LYS A 14 -12.39 17.02 -29.03
CA LYS A 14 -13.84 16.98 -29.25
C LYS A 14 -14.11 15.94 -30.33
N GLY A 15 -15.19 15.17 -30.21
CA GLY A 15 -15.73 14.32 -31.29
C GLY A 15 -16.37 13.04 -30.72
N ALA A 16 -17.69 12.96 -30.58
CA ALA A 16 -18.73 12.74 -31.61
C ALA A 16 -19.04 11.24 -31.84
N ALA A 17 -20.17 10.84 -31.24
CA ALA A 17 -21.20 9.89 -31.71
C ALA A 17 -20.83 8.48 -32.21
N LYS A 18 -21.50 7.45 -31.66
CA LYS A 18 -22.73 6.82 -32.23
C LYS A 18 -22.80 5.31 -31.86
N SER A 19 -24.04 4.84 -31.70
CA SER A 19 -24.47 3.42 -31.73
C SER A 19 -24.10 2.55 -30.53
N ALA A 20 -24.83 1.52 -30.14
CA ALA A 20 -26.19 1.01 -30.33
C ALA A 20 -26.29 -0.17 -29.34
N ALA A 21 -27.51 -0.56 -28.98
CA ALA A 21 -27.80 -1.50 -27.90
C ALA A 21 -27.19 -2.91 -28.03
N SER A 22 -27.01 -3.53 -26.85
CA SER A 22 -27.05 -4.97 -26.49
C SER A 22 -25.71 -5.55 -25.99
N PRO A 23 -25.70 -6.61 -25.14
CA PRO A 23 -26.69 -7.09 -24.17
C PRO A 23 -26.22 -6.83 -22.72
N VAL A 24 -27.17 -6.79 -21.77
CA VAL A 24 -26.86 -6.81 -20.33
C VAL A 24 -26.24 -8.16 -19.96
N SER A 25 -24.92 -8.26 -20.16
CA SER A 25 -24.11 -9.31 -19.59
C SER A 25 -24.12 -9.09 -18.08
N ALA A 26 -24.80 -9.98 -17.38
CA ALA A 26 -24.83 -10.00 -15.92
C ALA A 26 -23.39 -10.10 -15.40
N LYS A 27 -22.81 -8.93 -15.09
CA LYS A 27 -21.59 -8.86 -14.30
C LYS A 27 -21.96 -9.32 -12.91
N THR A 28 -21.75 -10.59 -12.64
CA THR A 28 -21.35 -11.03 -11.30
C THR A 28 -20.23 -10.10 -10.88
N ALA A 29 -20.54 -9.20 -9.96
CA ALA A 29 -19.56 -8.36 -9.31
C ALA A 29 -18.65 -9.31 -8.53
N THR A 30 -17.60 -9.81 -9.18
CA THR A 30 -16.43 -10.28 -8.47
C THR A 30 -15.92 -9.06 -7.73
N ALA A 31 -16.25 -9.01 -6.43
CA ALA A 31 -15.68 -8.06 -5.51
C ALA A 31 -14.17 -8.09 -5.75
N SER A 32 -13.65 -6.99 -6.27
CA SER A 32 -12.23 -6.81 -6.44
C SER A 32 -11.66 -6.85 -5.03
N VAL A 33 -11.10 -8.00 -4.65
CA VAL A 33 -10.29 -8.12 -3.46
C VAL A 33 -9.10 -7.22 -3.74
N LYS A 34 -9.17 -6.00 -3.21
CA LYS A 34 -8.12 -5.01 -3.31
C LYS A 34 -6.86 -5.69 -2.80
N ALA A 35 -5.95 -6.03 -3.70
CA ALA A 35 -4.71 -6.69 -3.35
C ALA A 35 -4.02 -5.82 -2.30
N LYS A 36 -3.88 -6.36 -1.08
CA LYS A 36 -3.19 -5.67 0.00
C LYS A 36 -1.77 -5.45 -0.48
N THR A 37 -1.37 -4.19 -0.60
CA THR A 37 0.03 -3.83 -0.85
C THR A 37 0.90 -4.52 0.19
N PRO A 38 2.04 -5.13 -0.20
CA PRO A 38 2.91 -5.80 0.76
C PRO A 38 3.35 -4.79 1.82
N TYR A 39 3.09 -5.11 3.08
CA TYR A 39 3.55 -4.29 4.19
C TYR A 39 5.04 -4.53 4.43
N GLN A 40 5.78 -3.43 4.43
CA GLN A 40 7.19 -3.36 4.75
C GLN A 40 7.30 -2.67 6.11
N PRO A 41 7.59 -3.41 7.19
CA PRO A 41 7.79 -2.80 8.50
C PRO A 41 8.97 -1.84 8.49
N THR A 42 8.86 -0.74 9.19
CA THR A 42 10.00 0.18 9.36
C THR A 42 11.01 -0.39 10.36
N HIS A 43 12.26 0.10 10.27
CA HIS A 43 13.33 -0.29 11.20
C HIS A 43 12.97 0.00 12.66
N GLU A 44 12.25 1.09 12.93
CA GLU A 44 11.80 1.45 14.29
C GLU A 44 10.76 0.48 14.83
N GLU A 45 9.80 0.04 14.00
CA GLU A 45 8.82 -0.97 14.39
C GLU A 45 9.50 -2.31 14.71
N ILE A 46 10.48 -2.72 13.89
CA ILE A 46 11.25 -3.95 14.12
C ILE A 46 12.06 -3.83 15.41
N ALA A 47 12.74 -2.70 15.63
CA ALA A 47 13.54 -2.47 16.83
C ALA A 47 12.67 -2.51 18.11
N PHE A 48 11.51 -1.86 18.08
CA PHE A 48 10.57 -1.88 19.21
C PHE A 48 10.10 -3.31 19.48
N ARG A 49 9.69 -4.05 18.45
CA ARG A 49 9.21 -5.42 18.59
C ARG A 49 10.32 -6.38 19.06
N ALA A 50 11.55 -6.21 18.57
CA ALA A 50 12.70 -6.99 19.00
C ALA A 50 13.04 -6.74 20.49
N PHE A 51 12.92 -5.49 20.94
CA PHE A 51 13.07 -5.14 22.34
C PHE A 51 11.99 -5.78 23.22
N GLU A 52 10.73 -5.80 22.78
CA GLU A 52 9.66 -6.52 23.48
C GLU A 52 9.96 -8.01 23.61
N ILE A 53 10.44 -8.65 22.53
CA ILE A 53 10.81 -10.08 22.55
C ILE A 53 11.96 -10.30 23.54
N TYR A 54 13.00 -9.47 23.51
CA TYR A 54 14.11 -9.53 24.46
C TYR A 54 13.65 -9.38 25.91
N GLN A 55 12.71 -8.47 26.19
CA GLN A 55 12.16 -8.30 27.53
C GLN A 55 11.34 -9.50 28.02
N GLN A 56 10.71 -10.25 27.11
CA GLN A 56 9.87 -11.41 27.45
C GLN A 56 10.66 -12.71 27.54
N GLU A 57 11.52 -12.99 26.57
CA GLU A 57 12.22 -14.27 26.39
C GLU A 57 13.74 -14.15 26.59
N GLY A 58 14.29 -12.93 26.60
CA GLY A 58 15.73 -12.70 26.58
C GLY A 58 16.34 -13.04 25.21
N GLY A 59 17.57 -13.55 25.23
CA GLY A 59 18.24 -14.07 24.04
C GLY A 59 19.05 -13.05 23.25
N ASP A 60 19.45 -13.46 22.05
CA ASP A 60 20.32 -12.68 21.18
C ASP A 60 19.55 -11.58 20.44
N ALA A 61 20.15 -10.39 20.37
CA ALA A 61 19.51 -9.22 19.79
C ALA A 61 19.24 -9.37 18.27
N TYR A 62 20.13 -10.06 17.54
CA TYR A 62 19.99 -10.26 16.10
C TYR A 62 18.91 -11.32 15.79
N GLU A 63 18.85 -12.40 16.57
CA GLU A 63 17.77 -13.39 16.45
C GLU A 63 16.40 -12.76 16.76
N ASN A 64 16.33 -11.93 17.81
CA ASN A 64 15.10 -11.21 18.17
C ASN A 64 14.71 -10.20 17.09
N TRP A 65 15.68 -9.56 16.44
CA TRP A 65 15.47 -8.68 15.29
C TRP A 65 14.80 -9.40 14.13
N LEU A 66 15.35 -10.54 13.71
CA LEU A 66 14.82 -11.33 12.59
C LEU A 66 13.42 -11.88 12.90
N ARG A 67 13.17 -12.28 14.15
CA ARG A 67 11.85 -12.72 14.59
C ARG A 67 10.84 -11.58 14.57
N ALA A 68 11.21 -10.41 15.09
CA ALA A 68 10.39 -9.21 15.06
C ALA A 68 10.00 -8.81 13.62
N GLU A 69 10.95 -8.81 12.69
CA GLU A 69 10.70 -8.52 11.28
C GLU A 69 9.66 -9.48 10.69
N ARG A 70 9.82 -10.79 10.91
CA ARG A 70 8.87 -11.80 10.44
C ARG A 70 7.49 -11.65 11.05
N GLU A 71 7.39 -11.36 12.35
CA GLU A 71 6.12 -11.15 13.03
C GLU A 71 5.38 -9.92 12.50
N LEU A 72 6.08 -8.83 12.24
CA LEU A 72 5.49 -7.60 11.70
C LEU A 72 5.01 -7.79 10.25
N ILE A 73 5.80 -8.47 9.42
CA ILE A 73 5.39 -8.81 8.04
C ILE A 73 4.15 -9.71 8.06
N ALA A 74 4.14 -10.75 8.91
CA ALA A 74 3.03 -11.70 9.01
C ALA A 74 1.75 -11.05 9.56
N ARG A 75 1.90 -10.11 10.50
CA ARG A 75 0.77 -9.41 11.09
C ARG A 75 0.12 -8.47 10.08
N GLY A 76 0.91 -7.66 9.39
CA GLY A 76 0.46 -6.66 8.42
C GLY A 76 -0.61 -5.68 8.96
N PRO A 77 -0.80 -4.51 8.34
CA PRO A 77 -2.00 -3.72 8.55
C PRO A 77 -3.16 -4.50 7.90
N ASN A 78 -4.10 -4.95 8.73
CA ASN A 78 -5.31 -5.59 8.23
C ASN A 78 -6.29 -4.58 7.61
#